data_AF-A0A2N1R9Y4-F1
#
_entry.id   AF-A0A2N1R9Y4-F1
#
_cell.length_a   1.000
_cell.length_b   1.000
_cell.length_c   1.000
_cell.angle_alpha   90.00
_cell.angle_beta   90.00
_cell.angle_gamma   90.00
#
_symmetry.space_group_name_H-M   'P 1'
#
loop_
_entity.id
_entity.type
_entity.pdbx_description
1 polymer ?
#
loop_
_entity_poly.entity_id
_entity_poly.type
_entity_poly.pdbx_seq_one_letter_code
_entity_poly.pdbx_strand_id
1 'polypeptide(L)' 'MSPGMPSPEQMMGMIAATTEDEIDCGQAFELMHQYADLVDSGQDAAALLPTVRKHIEICKDCRQELEALLLAIHAGD' A
#
# COMPACT_ATOMS: atom_id res chain seq x y z
N MET A 1 -26.67 -15.02 -27.07
CA MET A 1 -26.89 -13.57 -26.87
C MET A 1 -25.57 -13.02 -26.37
N SER A 2 -24.83 -12.31 -27.23
CA SER A 2 -23.56 -11.70 -26.85
C SER A 2 -23.83 -10.59 -25.82
N PRO A 3 -23.03 -10.45 -24.74
CA PRO A 3 -23.18 -9.32 -23.84
C PRO A 3 -22.95 -8.03 -24.63
N GLY A 4 -23.92 -7.13 -24.59
CA GLY A 4 -23.82 -5.80 -25.20
C GLY A 4 -22.73 -4.99 -24.51
N MET A 5 -22.00 -4.18 -25.29
CA MET A 5 -20.99 -3.29 -24.74
C MET A 5 -21.61 -2.35 -23.69
N PRO A 6 -20.95 -2.12 -22.54
CA PRO A 6 -21.48 -1.31 -21.46
C PRO A 6 -21.65 0.15 -21.90
N SER A 7 -22.72 0.79 -21.43
CA SER A 7 -23.02 2.20 -21.71
C SER A 7 -21.96 3.14 -21.13
N PRO A 8 -21.81 4.38 -21.64
CA PRO A 8 -20.86 5.37 -21.10
C PRO A 8 -21.01 5.63 -19.60
N GLU A 9 -22.25 5.59 -19.09
CA GLU A 9 -22.56 5.72 -17.65
C GLU A 9 -22.04 4.53 -16.84
N GLN A 10 -22.14 3.31 -17.39
CA GLN A 10 -21.58 2.11 -16.77
C GLN A 10 -20.04 2.13 -16.82
N MET A 11 -19.46 2.70 -17.88
CA MET A 11 -18.02 2.93 -17.96
C MET A 11 -17.56 3.91 -16.88
N MET A 12 -18.27 5.03 -16.67
CA MET A 12 -17.97 5.98 -15.58
C MET A 12 -18.05 5.35 -14.19
N GLY A 13 -19.04 4.50 -13.93
CA GLY A 13 -19.14 3.76 -12.66
C GLY A 13 -17.98 2.77 -12.43
N MET A 14 -17.41 2.21 -13.51
CA MET A 14 -16.23 1.34 -13.43
C MET A 14 -14.92 2.11 -13.25
N ILE A 15 -14.85 3.37 -13.70
CA ILE A 15 -13.69 4.25 -13.47
C ILE A 15 -13.74 4.83 -12.04
N ALA A 16 -14.92 5.12 -11.48
CA ALA A 16 -15.04 5.58 -10.09
C ALA A 16 -14.68 4.49 -9.04
N ALA A 17 -14.48 3.24 -9.46
CA ALA A 17 -13.89 2.18 -8.63
C ALA A 17 -12.35 2.23 -8.58
N THR A 18 -11.72 3.29 -9.12
CA THR A 18 -10.28 3.53 -8.95
C THR A 18 -10.01 4.12 -7.58
N THR A 19 -9.79 3.21 -6.63
CA THR A 19 -8.90 3.34 -5.46
C THR A 19 -8.64 4.77 -4.97
N GLU A 20 -9.59 5.29 -4.20
CA GLU A 20 -9.47 6.53 -3.43
C GLU A 20 -8.49 6.45 -2.23
N ASP A 21 -7.69 5.37 -2.16
CA ASP A 21 -6.75 5.05 -1.07
C ASP A 21 -5.30 4.92 -1.58
N GLU A 22 -4.96 5.62 -2.67
CA GLU A 22 -3.56 5.76 -3.11
C GLU A 22 -2.87 6.82 -2.25
N ILE A 23 -1.83 6.41 -1.52
CA ILE A 23 -0.99 7.31 -0.73
C ILE A 23 0.29 7.65 -1.49
N ASP A 24 0.75 8.89 -1.36
CA ASP A 24 2.05 9.31 -1.88
C ASP A 24 3.21 8.84 -0.98
N CYS A 25 4.45 9.06 -1.42
CA CYS A 25 5.63 8.64 -0.66
C CYS A 25 5.68 9.31 0.73
N GLY A 26 5.32 10.59 0.84
CA GLY A 26 5.34 11.32 2.11
C GLY A 26 4.35 10.73 3.12
N GLN A 27 3.13 10.46 2.68
CA GLN A 27 2.12 9.78 3.50
C GLN A 27 2.56 8.35 3.87
N ALA A 28 3.19 7.62 2.94
CA ALA A 28 3.74 6.30 3.22
C ALA A 28 4.86 6.36 4.28
N PHE A 29 5.71 7.39 4.24
CA PHE A 29 6.75 7.63 5.25
C PHE A 29 6.20 7.86 6.64
N GLU A 30 5.14 8.66 6.78
CA GLU A 30 4.51 8.93 8.08
C GLU A 30 3.97 7.64 8.73
N LEU A 31 3.47 6.71 7.93
CA LEU A 31 2.97 5.41 8.38
C LEU A 31 4.04 4.32 8.43
N MET A 32 5.25 4.58 7.94
CA MET A 32 6.28 3.56 7.72
C MET A 32 6.81 2.97 9.02
N HIS A 33 6.98 3.80 10.05
CA HIS A 33 7.38 3.34 11.38
C HIS A 33 6.36 2.35 11.96
N GLN A 34 5.07 2.72 11.91
CA GLN A 34 4.00 1.84 12.37
C GLN A 34 3.95 0.54 11.56
N TYR A 35 4.13 0.63 10.24
CA TYR A 35 4.18 -0.55 9.38
C TYR A 35 5.35 -1.47 9.75
N ALA A 36 6.54 -0.92 10.00
CA ALA A 36 7.73 -1.67 10.41
C ALA A 36 7.53 -2.37 11.77
N ASP A 37 6.95 -1.67 12.76
CA ASP A 37 6.66 -2.25 14.08
C ASP A 37 5.68 -3.42 14.00
N LEU A 38 4.66 -3.31 13.14
CA LEU A 38 3.70 -4.40 12.91
C LEU A 38 4.38 -5.61 12.26
N VAL A 39 5.27 -5.38 11.29
CA VAL A 39 6.05 -6.45 10.65
C VAL A 39 6.97 -7.13 11.66
N ASP A 40 7.70 -6.35 12.47
CA ASP A 40 8.62 -6.85 13.50
C ASP A 40 7.88 -7.65 14.58
N SER A 41 6.70 -7.17 14.99
CA SER A 41 5.83 -7.86 15.95
C SER A 41 5.20 -9.16 15.41
N GLY A 42 5.43 -9.50 14.14
CA GLY A 42 4.82 -10.66 13.48
C GLY A 42 3.31 -10.51 13.20
N GLN A 43 2.80 -9.28 13.22
CA GLN A 43 1.42 -8.97 12.88
C GLN A 43 1.26 -8.82 11.36
N ASP A 44 0.03 -9.00 10.86
CA ASP A 44 -0.27 -8.82 9.44
C ASP A 44 -0.37 -7.33 9.07
N ALA A 45 0.81 -6.70 8.94
CA ALA A 45 0.93 -5.29 8.55
C ALA A 45 0.25 -4.98 7.21
N ALA A 46 0.21 -5.97 6.29
CA ALA A 46 -0.43 -5.80 4.99
C ALA A 46 -1.97 -5.75 5.10
N ALA A 47 -2.56 -6.50 6.03
CA ALA A 47 -3.99 -6.41 6.33
C ALA A 47 -4.35 -5.13 7.11
N LEU A 48 -3.47 -4.67 8.01
CA LEU A 48 -3.70 -3.50 8.86
C LEU A 48 -3.44 -2.17 8.15
N LEU A 49 -2.46 -2.12 7.25
CA LEU A 49 -2.06 -0.94 6.48
C LEU A 49 -1.92 -1.29 4.99
N PRO A 50 -3.04 -1.65 4.32
CA PRO A 50 -3.02 -2.14 2.94
C PRO A 50 -2.55 -1.07 1.94
N THR A 51 -2.72 0.21 2.24
CA THR A 51 -2.29 1.32 1.37
C THR A 51 -0.77 1.49 1.36
N VAL A 52 -0.14 1.39 2.52
CA VAL A 52 1.33 1.35 2.64
C VAL A 52 1.89 0.13 1.92
N ARG A 53 1.25 -1.04 2.10
CA ARG A 53 1.63 -2.26 1.37
C ARG A 53 1.61 -2.07 -0.15
N LYS A 54 0.53 -1.52 -0.70
CA LYS A 54 0.42 -1.22 -2.13
C LYS A 54 1.52 -0.26 -2.58
N HIS A 55 1.81 0.78 -1.80
CA HIS A 55 2.83 1.76 -2.15
C HIS A 55 4.23 1.15 -2.22
N ILE A 56 4.64 0.34 -1.23
CA ILE A 56 5.99 -0.30 -1.23
C ILE A 56 6.15 -1.39 -2.31
N GLU A 57 5.06 -1.96 -2.81
CA GLU A 57 5.09 -2.88 -3.94
C GLU A 57 5.46 -2.17 -5.26
N ILE A 58 5.10 -0.89 -5.38
CA ILE A 58 5.28 -0.08 -6.60
C ILE A 58 6.52 0.82 -6.48
N CYS A 59 6.69 1.47 -5.34
CA CYS A 59 7.78 2.42 -5.08
C CYS A 59 9.01 1.70 -4.52
N LYS A 60 10.09 1.70 -5.30
CA LYS A 60 11.36 1.10 -4.90
C LYS A 60 11.96 1.80 -3.67
N ASP A 61 11.93 3.12 -3.63
CA ASP A 61 12.59 3.89 -2.57
C ASP A 61 11.94 3.61 -1.21
N CYS A 62 10.61 3.70 -1.12
CA CYS A 62 9.88 3.37 0.11
C CYS A 62 10.05 1.91 0.55
N ARG A 63 10.25 0.96 -0.38
CA ARG A 63 10.58 -0.41 -0.01
C ARG A 63 11.97 -0.51 0.62
N GLN A 64 12.97 0.16 0.03
CA GLN A 64 14.33 0.17 0.56
C GLN A 64 14.38 0.83 1.95
N GLU A 65 13.59 1.88 2.17
CA GLU A 65 13.48 2.49 3.50
C GLU A 65 12.82 1.58 4.53
N LEU A 66 11.77 0.83 4.16
CA LEU A 66 11.23 -0.20 5.04
C LEU A 66 12.28 -1.27 5.40
N GLU A 67 13.01 -1.77 4.41
CA GLU A 67 14.08 -2.76 4.62
C GLU A 67 15.17 -2.21 5.57
N ALA A 68 15.57 -0.94 5.39
CA ALA A 68 16.55 -0.27 6.23
C ALA A 68 16.04 -0.06 7.67
N LEU A 69 14.77 0.31 7.83
CA LEU A 69 14.13 0.47 9.14
C LEU A 69 14.07 -0.87 9.89
N LEU A 70 13.62 -1.94 9.22
CA LEU A 70 13.61 -3.28 9.83
C LEU A 70 15.01 -3.74 10.21
N LEU A 71 16.02 -3.48 9.38
CA LEU A 71 17.40 -3.80 9.73
C LEU A 71 17.86 -3.03 10.98
N ALA A 72 17.50 -1.75 11.11
CA ALA A 72 17.85 -0.93 12.25
C ALA A 72 17.17 -1.39 13.55
N ILE A 73 15.90 -1.82 13.48
CA ILE A 73 15.16 -2.39 14.61
C ILE A 73 15.89 -3.64 15.11
N HIS A 74 16.12 -4.63 14.24
CA HIS A 74 16.76 -5.89 14.63
C HIS A 74 18.24 -5.75 15.01
N ALA A 75 18.92 -4.67 14.63
CA ALA A 75 20.30 -4.42 15.03
C ALA A 75 20.42 -3.81 16.45
N GLY A 76 19.30 -3.33 17.02
CA GLY A 76 19.22 -2.71 18.33
C GLY A 76 18.81 -3.66 19.47
N ASP A 77 18.36 -4.86 19.15
CA ASP A 77 18.06 -5.97 20.07
C ASP A 77 19.29 -6.86 20.36
#